data_AF-A0A9E3N622-F1
#
_entry.id   AF-A0A9E3N622-F1
#
_cell.length_a   1.000
_cell.length_b   1.000
_cell.length_c   1.000
_cell.angle_alpha   90.00
_cell.angle_beta   90.00
_cell.angle_gamma   90.00
#
_symmetry.space_group_name_H-M   'P 1'
#
loop_
_entity.id
_entity.type
_entity.pdbx_description
1 polymer ?
#
loop_
_entity_poly.entity_id
_entity_poly.type
_entity_poly.pdbx_seq_one_letter_code
_entity_poly.pdbx_strand_id
1 'polypeptide(L)'
;MRAVFCYDSDAPLRLIRRELLVDEALGAVPDDVPAVPLAQDVAAQQKRLRMPVRAGMTELDLDLRQPAHLEKSVLLHRLALLGVAWGRRQAVRGRTGTFHEQWQLAWEPEFAVDLIAASRWGGSLESAATALAAERAAQAQTLPELTRLMETILLADLRAAVDPLMARIQEVGTLTPDLGLLLAALPSLVNVLRYGSARNVDTQALGSVVDGLVARACIALPYGLRGVADDAAAALLGQIIAADQAVRLLQNETHAAAWFEALEAGATSDLSHPLLAGRCGRILTEQGRWDSERAARQLALRCSSTVPPLVTAHWLEGFLQGSGALLAHSDPLWNIVNGWLLAQPDDVFTELLPLLRRTVATFSPPERRALGERAAHAGGAAVDAVAGTAVDMDRARRVLPILHTLFGTRPEKEHVDVE
;
A
#
# COMPACT_ATOMS: atom_id res chain seq x y z
N MET A 1 -14.47 28.99 -48.67
CA MET A 1 -13.19 28.67 -47.98
C MET A 1 -12.98 27.17 -47.76
N ARG A 2 -13.91 26.42 -47.14
CA ARG A 2 -13.77 24.96 -46.85
C ARG A 2 -13.38 24.08 -48.05
N ALA A 3 -14.06 24.25 -49.19
CA ALA A 3 -13.82 23.43 -50.38
C ALA A 3 -12.55 23.82 -51.18
N VAL A 4 -12.04 25.04 -50.99
CA VAL A 4 -10.94 25.59 -51.82
C VAL A 4 -9.60 25.57 -51.08
N PHE A 5 -9.59 25.71 -49.75
CA PHE A 5 -8.35 25.81 -48.96
C PHE A 5 -8.10 24.62 -48.03
N CYS A 6 -9.08 23.73 -47.81
CA CYS A 6 -8.98 22.71 -46.76
C CYS A 6 -9.24 21.27 -47.24
N TYR A 7 -9.33 21.05 -48.56
CA TYR A 7 -9.51 19.73 -49.19
C TYR A 7 -10.60 18.87 -48.50
N ASP A 8 -11.73 19.50 -48.17
CA ASP A 8 -12.88 18.88 -47.49
C ASP A 8 -12.58 18.22 -46.13
N SER A 9 -11.43 18.55 -45.52
CA SER A 9 -11.03 18.13 -44.18
C SER A 9 -11.03 19.31 -43.23
N ASP A 10 -11.61 19.12 -42.04
CA ASP A 10 -11.57 20.11 -40.95
C ASP A 10 -10.24 20.05 -40.17
N ALA A 11 -9.35 19.10 -40.46
CA ALA A 11 -8.09 18.96 -39.77
C ALA A 11 -7.16 20.20 -39.88
N PRO A 12 -6.98 20.82 -41.07
CA PRO A 12 -6.18 22.04 -41.21
C PRO A 12 -6.80 23.23 -40.47
N LEU A 13 -8.13 23.35 -40.47
CA LEU A 13 -8.83 24.43 -39.76
C LEU A 13 -8.79 24.27 -38.25
N ARG A 14 -8.81 23.03 -37.73
CA ARG A 14 -8.59 22.77 -36.30
C ARG A 14 -7.15 23.05 -35.88
N LEU A 15 -6.16 22.73 -36.73
CA LEU A 15 -4.76 23.08 -36.48
C LEU A 15 -4.60 24.61 -36.47
N ILE A 16 -5.11 25.31 -37.47
CA ILE A 16 -5.11 26.78 -37.52
C ILE A 16 -5.84 27.37 -36.31
N ARG A 17 -7.01 26.85 -35.92
CA ARG A 17 -7.71 27.32 -34.72
C ARG A 17 -6.91 27.09 -33.44
N ARG A 18 -6.21 25.97 -33.31
CA ARG A 18 -5.34 25.71 -32.15
C ARG A 18 -4.15 26.66 -32.12
N GLU A 19 -3.46 26.82 -33.24
CA GLU A 19 -2.22 27.61 -33.33
C GLU A 19 -2.45 29.14 -33.39
N LEU A 20 -3.58 29.62 -33.96
CA LEU A 20 -3.85 31.06 -34.14
C LEU A 20 -4.93 31.65 -33.22
N LEU A 21 -5.85 30.84 -32.67
CA LEU A 21 -6.93 31.34 -31.78
C LEU A 21 -6.77 30.91 -30.32
N VAL A 22 -5.97 29.86 -30.03
CA VAL A 22 -5.73 29.31 -28.68
C VAL A 22 -4.23 29.32 -28.36
N ASP A 23 -3.49 30.28 -28.93
CA ASP A 23 -2.04 30.42 -28.87
C ASP A 23 -1.39 29.92 -27.56
N GLU A 24 -0.36 29.06 -27.66
CA GLU A 24 0.42 28.54 -26.52
C GLU A 24 1.45 29.57 -26.01
N ALA A 25 1.54 30.74 -26.65
CA ALA A 25 2.38 31.84 -26.21
C ALA A 25 1.90 32.41 -24.87
N LEU A 26 2.72 32.23 -23.83
CA LEU A 26 2.52 32.92 -22.56
C LEU A 26 2.77 34.42 -22.74
N GLY A 27 1.81 35.24 -22.30
CA GLY A 27 1.99 36.69 -22.24
C GLY A 27 3.15 37.07 -21.32
N ALA A 28 3.95 38.07 -21.73
CA ALA A 28 5.01 38.63 -20.90
C ALA A 28 4.50 39.85 -20.14
N VAL A 29 4.71 39.89 -18.83
CA VAL A 29 4.46 41.08 -18.02
C VAL A 29 5.73 41.94 -18.02
N PRO A 30 5.66 43.23 -18.37
CA PRO A 30 6.79 44.16 -18.28
C PRO A 30 7.40 44.26 -16.87
N ASP A 31 8.72 44.49 -16.78
CA ASP A 31 9.47 44.54 -15.52
C ASP A 31 9.07 45.72 -14.59
N ASP A 32 8.34 46.71 -15.09
CA ASP A 32 7.87 47.90 -14.37
C ASP A 32 6.54 47.68 -13.61
N VAL A 33 5.87 46.54 -13.82
CA VAL A 33 4.64 46.20 -13.10
C VAL A 33 4.98 45.68 -11.68
N PRO A 34 4.39 46.23 -10.61
CA PRO A 34 4.64 45.76 -9.25
C PRO A 34 4.16 44.30 -9.07
N ALA A 35 5.10 43.36 -9.06
CA ALA A 35 4.83 41.97 -8.72
C ALA A 35 4.95 41.73 -7.20
N VAL A 36 4.18 40.78 -6.67
CA VAL A 36 4.31 40.38 -5.26
C VAL A 36 5.71 39.77 -4.99
N PRO A 37 6.30 39.95 -3.79
CA PRO A 37 7.66 39.50 -3.51
C PRO A 37 7.91 38.01 -3.82
N LEU A 38 6.95 37.15 -3.49
CA LEU A 38 7.03 35.71 -3.76
C LEU A 38 7.13 35.40 -5.26
N ALA A 39 6.37 36.09 -6.11
CA ALA A 39 6.43 35.89 -7.55
C ALA A 39 7.78 36.34 -8.13
N GLN A 40 8.35 37.42 -7.60
CA GLN A 40 9.70 37.88 -7.97
C GLN A 40 10.77 36.87 -7.58
N ASP A 41 10.68 36.31 -6.37
CA ASP A 41 11.60 35.27 -5.89
C ASP A 41 11.54 34.01 -6.77
N VAL A 42 10.33 33.54 -7.11
CA VAL A 42 10.15 32.39 -8.01
C VAL A 42 10.73 32.67 -9.40
N ALA A 43 10.46 33.84 -9.99
CA ALA A 43 11.03 34.22 -11.28
C ALA A 43 12.56 34.28 -11.25
N ALA A 44 13.15 34.80 -10.17
CA ALA A 44 14.60 34.82 -9.97
C ALA A 44 15.18 33.40 -9.89
N GLN A 45 14.51 32.48 -9.18
CA GLN A 45 14.94 31.09 -9.09
C GLN A 45 14.79 30.35 -10.43
N GLN A 46 13.71 30.55 -11.18
CA GLN A 46 13.53 30.00 -12.52
C GLN A 46 14.66 30.42 -13.47
N LYS A 47 15.03 31.70 -13.45
CA LYS A 47 16.15 32.24 -14.23
C LYS A 47 17.49 31.65 -13.80
N ARG A 48 17.75 31.59 -12.50
CA ARG A 48 18.99 31.05 -11.91
C ARG A 48 19.19 29.56 -12.24
N LEU A 49 18.12 28.78 -12.13
CA LEU A 49 18.11 27.32 -12.39
C LEU A 49 17.94 26.97 -13.87
N ARG A 50 17.81 27.97 -14.74
CA ARG A 50 17.60 27.81 -16.19
C ARG A 50 16.40 26.92 -16.50
N MET A 51 15.30 27.15 -15.80
CA MET A 51 14.02 26.46 -16.01
C MET A 51 13.05 27.42 -16.71
N PRO A 52 13.01 27.42 -18.06
CA PRO A 52 12.15 28.35 -18.80
C PRO A 52 10.68 28.02 -18.58
N VAL A 53 9.87 29.06 -18.45
CA VAL A 53 8.42 28.94 -18.33
C VAL A 53 7.84 28.73 -19.74
N ARG A 54 7.13 27.61 -19.94
CA ARG A 54 6.53 27.21 -21.21
C ARG A 54 5.16 26.62 -20.97
N ALA A 55 4.17 27.00 -21.78
CA ALA A 55 2.86 26.36 -21.75
C ALA A 55 2.92 24.91 -22.25
N GLY A 56 3.73 24.67 -23.29
CA GLY A 56 3.93 23.33 -23.85
C GLY A 56 4.62 22.36 -22.87
N MET A 57 4.13 21.11 -22.88
CA MET A 57 4.64 20.05 -22.02
C MET A 57 6.12 19.77 -22.29
N THR A 58 6.94 19.84 -21.25
CA THR A 58 8.39 19.57 -21.29
C THR A 58 8.75 18.49 -20.28
N GLU A 59 9.51 17.48 -20.71
CA GLU A 59 10.04 16.46 -19.79
C GLU A 59 11.37 16.90 -19.19
N LEU A 60 11.55 16.61 -17.90
CA LEU A 60 12.75 16.92 -17.13
C LEU A 60 13.18 15.69 -16.33
N ASP A 61 14.35 15.14 -16.66
CA ASP A 61 15.00 14.04 -15.93
C ASP A 61 16.06 14.64 -14.99
N LEU A 62 15.89 14.44 -13.68
CA LEU A 62 16.76 14.95 -12.63
C LEU A 62 17.50 13.81 -11.94
N ASP A 63 18.83 13.86 -11.98
CA ASP A 63 19.71 13.04 -11.14
C ASP A 63 20.05 13.80 -9.85
N LEU A 64 19.44 13.42 -8.73
CA LEU A 64 19.53 14.06 -7.43
C LEU A 64 20.92 14.05 -6.81
N ARG A 65 21.88 13.29 -7.35
CA ARG A 65 23.29 13.33 -6.93
C ARG A 65 24.01 14.58 -7.44
N GLN A 66 23.45 15.25 -8.44
CA GLN A 66 23.98 16.48 -8.98
C GLN A 66 23.34 17.67 -8.24
N PRO A 67 24.13 18.56 -7.60
CA PRO A 67 23.58 19.69 -6.82
C PRO A 67 22.60 20.56 -7.62
N ALA A 68 22.91 20.85 -8.89
CA ALA A 68 22.04 21.64 -9.76
C ALA A 68 20.68 20.97 -10.04
N HIS A 69 20.62 19.64 -10.09
CA HIS A 69 19.38 18.90 -10.28
C HIS A 69 18.59 18.79 -8.97
N LEU A 70 19.28 18.62 -7.85
CA LEU A 70 18.67 18.68 -6.52
C LEU A 70 17.97 20.02 -6.30
N GLU A 71 18.60 21.14 -6.66
CA GLU A 71 17.97 22.46 -6.52
C GLU A 71 16.71 22.62 -7.39
N LYS A 72 16.70 22.05 -8.60
CA LYS A 72 15.50 22.02 -9.46
C LYS A 72 14.38 21.18 -8.86
N SER A 73 14.72 20.01 -8.30
CA SER A 73 13.77 19.15 -7.58
C SER A 73 13.17 19.89 -6.38
N VAL A 74 14.02 20.54 -5.56
CA VAL A 74 13.61 21.35 -4.41
C VAL A 74 12.65 22.47 -4.82
N LEU A 75 12.95 23.21 -5.90
CA LEU A 75 12.06 24.25 -6.43
C LEU A 75 10.67 23.69 -6.74
N LEU A 76 10.60 22.58 -7.48
CA LEU A 76 9.34 21.96 -7.89
C LEU A 76 8.54 21.44 -6.69
N HIS A 77 9.20 20.84 -5.70
CA HIS A 77 8.55 20.38 -4.47
C HIS A 77 8.02 21.53 -3.62
N ARG A 78 8.75 22.65 -3.51
CA ARG A 78 8.28 23.85 -2.78
C ARG A 78 7.06 24.46 -3.46
N LEU A 79 7.07 24.57 -4.79
CA LEU A 79 5.93 25.06 -5.57
C LEU A 79 4.71 24.14 -5.43
N ALA A 80 4.89 22.82 -5.56
CA ALA A 80 3.82 21.85 -5.39
C ALA A 80 3.21 21.90 -3.98
N LEU A 81 4.03 22.12 -2.93
CA LEU A 81 3.54 22.26 -1.57
C LEU A 81 2.59 23.48 -1.41
N LEU A 82 2.92 24.60 -2.08
CA LEU A 82 2.11 25.81 -2.12
C LEU A 82 0.87 25.72 -3.02
N GLY A 83 0.66 24.58 -3.70
CA GLY A 83 -0.46 24.38 -4.62
C GLY A 83 -0.14 24.76 -6.07
N VAL A 84 1.09 25.17 -6.37
CA VAL A 84 1.52 25.53 -7.74
C VAL A 84 2.04 24.27 -8.44
N ALA A 85 1.16 23.61 -9.18
CA ALA A 85 1.43 22.32 -9.83
C ALA A 85 2.21 22.43 -11.16
N TRP A 86 3.25 23.28 -11.20
CA TRP A 86 4.06 23.48 -12.41
C TRP A 86 4.73 22.21 -12.91
N GLY A 87 5.12 21.33 -12.00
CA GLY A 87 5.68 20.02 -12.32
C GLY A 87 4.81 18.87 -11.79
N ARG A 88 4.56 17.88 -12.64
CA ARG A 88 3.96 16.59 -12.27
C ARG A 88 5.00 15.48 -12.35
N ARG A 89 5.32 14.88 -11.21
CA ARG A 89 6.26 13.76 -11.13
C ARG A 89 5.68 12.52 -11.82
N GLN A 90 6.49 11.87 -12.64
CA GLN A 90 6.13 10.66 -13.37
C GLN A 90 6.64 9.42 -12.65
N ALA A 91 5.82 8.36 -12.66
CA ALA A 91 6.23 7.06 -12.14
C ALA A 91 7.10 6.34 -13.19
N VAL A 92 8.39 6.20 -12.91
CA VAL A 92 9.33 5.53 -13.83
C VAL A 92 9.28 4.02 -13.60
N ARG A 93 8.84 3.25 -14.60
CA ARG A 93 8.99 1.77 -14.60
C ARG A 93 10.35 1.40 -15.18
N GLY A 94 11.15 0.65 -14.43
CA GLY A 94 12.36 -0.02 -14.94
C GLY A 94 13.70 0.69 -14.74
N ARG A 95 13.74 1.93 -14.20
CA ARG A 95 14.97 2.55 -13.69
C ARG A 95 15.05 2.39 -12.18
N THR A 96 15.80 1.38 -11.76
CA THR A 96 16.07 1.05 -10.36
C THR A 96 17.02 2.09 -9.77
N GLY A 97 16.49 3.22 -9.33
CA GLY A 97 17.31 4.23 -8.67
C GLY A 97 16.47 5.34 -8.05
N THR A 98 16.49 5.44 -6.73
CA THR A 98 15.87 6.51 -5.91
C THR A 98 16.53 7.88 -6.09
N PHE A 99 17.55 7.96 -6.93
CA PHE A 99 18.28 9.18 -7.27
C PHE A 99 17.75 9.85 -8.54
N HIS A 100 16.80 9.24 -9.25
CA HIS A 100 16.21 9.83 -10.45
C HIS A 100 14.77 10.29 -10.20
N GLU A 101 14.47 11.51 -10.65
CA GLU A 101 13.11 12.02 -10.72
C GLU A 101 12.79 12.44 -12.15
N GLN A 102 11.68 11.94 -12.68
CA GLN A 102 11.14 12.39 -13.96
C GLN A 102 9.95 13.30 -13.70
N TRP A 103 9.97 14.47 -14.32
CA TRP A 103 8.95 15.50 -14.19
C TRP A 103 8.41 15.87 -15.57
N GLN A 104 7.11 16.11 -15.64
CA GLN A 104 6.47 16.80 -16.75
C GLN A 104 6.13 18.21 -16.30
N LEU A 105 6.68 19.21 -16.99
CA LEU A 105 6.46 20.62 -16.73
C LEU A 105 5.52 21.20 -17.78
N ALA A 106 4.49 21.90 -17.33
CA ALA A 106 3.64 22.71 -18.18
C ALA A 106 3.19 23.89 -17.33
N TRP A 107 3.45 25.12 -17.77
CA TRP A 107 3.03 26.31 -17.03
C TRP A 107 1.62 26.71 -17.44
N GLU A 108 0.75 26.86 -16.45
CA GLU A 108 -0.61 27.34 -16.59
C GLU A 108 -0.70 28.78 -16.04
N PRO A 109 -1.41 29.72 -16.71
CA PRO A 109 -1.55 31.10 -16.24
C PRO A 109 -2.05 31.23 -14.80
N GLU A 110 -2.87 30.28 -14.34
CA GLU A 110 -3.43 30.16 -13.00
C GLU A 110 -2.34 30.14 -11.92
N PHE A 111 -1.15 29.60 -12.24
CA PHE A 111 -0.03 29.54 -11.30
C PHE A 111 0.46 30.93 -10.87
N ALA A 112 0.31 31.96 -11.71
CA ALA A 112 0.62 33.33 -11.31
C ALA A 112 -0.34 33.83 -10.21
N VAL A 113 -1.61 33.44 -10.28
CA VAL A 113 -2.64 33.77 -9.27
C VAL A 113 -2.39 32.97 -7.99
N ASP A 114 -2.04 31.69 -8.11
CA ASP A 114 -1.70 30.84 -6.96
C ASP A 114 -0.49 31.39 -6.20
N LEU A 115 0.52 31.92 -6.90
CA LEU A 115 1.67 32.59 -6.28
C LEU A 115 1.28 33.86 -5.53
N ILE A 116 0.31 34.63 -6.03
CA ILE A 116 -0.25 35.78 -5.31
C ILE A 116 -0.99 35.32 -4.05
N ALA A 117 -1.81 34.27 -4.14
CA ALA A 117 -2.51 33.72 -2.99
C ALA A 117 -1.55 33.11 -1.95
N ALA A 118 -0.41 32.57 -2.39
CA ALA A 118 0.64 32.00 -1.55
C ALA A 118 1.50 33.07 -0.84
N SER A 119 1.50 34.33 -1.32
CA SER A 119 2.34 35.39 -0.74
C SER A 119 1.97 35.74 0.70
N ARG A 120 0.79 35.32 1.19
CA ARG A 120 0.39 35.44 2.60
C ARG A 120 1.29 34.66 3.56
N TRP A 121 1.98 33.63 3.08
CA TRP A 121 2.82 32.75 3.89
C TRP A 121 4.27 33.22 3.98
N GLY A 122 4.72 34.10 3.07
CA GLY A 122 6.10 34.58 3.05
C GLY A 122 6.47 35.30 1.75
N GLY A 123 7.56 36.07 1.81
CA GLY A 123 8.10 36.82 0.67
C GLY A 123 9.05 36.02 -0.22
N SER A 124 9.53 34.87 0.24
CA SER A 124 10.36 33.93 -0.53
C SER A 124 9.70 32.56 -0.58
N LEU A 125 10.04 31.78 -1.60
CA LEU A 125 9.47 30.45 -1.79
C LEU A 125 9.75 29.52 -0.62
N GLU A 126 10.96 29.60 -0.05
CA GLU A 126 11.34 28.83 1.13
C GLU A 126 10.55 29.21 2.37
N SER A 127 10.43 30.52 2.66
CA SER A 127 9.69 31.00 3.83
C SER A 127 8.20 30.68 3.73
N ALA A 128 7.60 30.90 2.57
CA ALA A 128 6.20 30.57 2.30
C ALA A 128 5.92 29.07 2.44
N ALA A 129 6.75 28.22 1.83
CA ALA A 129 6.62 26.78 1.92
C ALA A 129 6.80 26.27 3.36
N THR A 130 7.76 26.83 4.10
CA THR A 130 8.02 26.51 5.52
C THR A 130 6.82 26.88 6.40
N ALA A 131 6.28 28.09 6.24
CA ALA A 131 5.14 28.55 7.03
C ALA A 131 3.87 27.72 6.73
N LEU A 132 3.62 27.38 5.46
CA LEU A 132 2.51 26.50 5.09
C LEU A 132 2.70 25.08 5.64
N ALA A 133 3.92 24.55 5.62
CA ALA A 133 4.21 23.25 6.23
C ALA A 133 3.95 23.26 7.73
N ALA A 134 4.37 24.32 8.43
CA ALA A 134 4.12 24.48 9.87
C ALA A 134 2.61 24.55 10.18
N GLU A 135 1.84 25.32 9.40
CA GLU A 135 0.38 25.39 9.54
C GLU A 135 -0.27 24.01 9.34
N ARG A 136 0.11 23.29 8.27
CA ARG A 136 -0.41 21.94 8.01
C ARG A 136 -0.05 20.97 9.13
N ALA A 137 1.15 21.07 9.69
CA ALA A 137 1.57 20.26 10.83
C ALA A 137 0.71 20.53 12.06
N ALA A 138 0.40 21.80 12.34
CA ALA A 138 -0.46 22.20 13.46
C ALA A 138 -1.90 21.70 13.30
N GLN A 139 -2.43 21.71 12.08
CA GLN A 139 -3.78 21.25 11.77
C GLN A 139 -3.91 19.73 11.66
N ALA A 140 -2.82 19.01 11.36
CA ALA A 140 -2.84 17.56 11.21
C ALA A 140 -3.16 16.87 12.54
N GLN A 141 -4.11 15.94 12.45
CA GLN A 141 -4.63 15.20 13.61
C GLN A 141 -4.17 13.75 13.63
N THR A 142 -3.72 13.23 12.48
CA THR A 142 -3.37 11.83 12.34
C THR A 142 -1.88 11.66 12.05
N LEU A 143 -1.33 10.56 12.55
CA LEU A 143 0.07 10.22 12.31
C LEU A 143 0.41 10.07 10.80
N PRO A 144 -0.42 9.41 9.96
CA PRO A 144 -0.12 9.32 8.53
C PRO A 144 -0.09 10.66 7.79
N GLU A 145 -0.87 11.65 8.21
CA GLU A 145 -0.79 13.01 7.65
C GLU A 145 0.57 13.65 7.94
N LEU A 146 1.02 13.55 9.19
CA LEU A 146 2.28 14.11 9.64
C LEU A 146 3.48 13.44 8.96
N THR A 147 3.47 12.12 8.81
CA THR A 147 4.61 11.40 8.19
C THR A 147 4.70 11.64 6.68
N ARG A 148 3.57 11.77 5.97
CA ARG A 148 3.54 12.24 4.56
C ARG A 148 4.01 13.68 4.42
N LEU A 149 3.67 14.54 5.38
CA LEU A 149 4.16 15.91 5.40
C LEU A 149 5.68 15.95 5.62
N MET A 150 6.23 15.05 6.44
CA MET A 150 7.68 14.92 6.62
C MET A 150 8.39 14.56 5.32
N GLU A 151 7.87 13.59 4.56
CA GLU A 151 8.38 13.27 3.21
C GLU A 151 8.40 14.53 2.32
N THR A 152 7.31 15.31 2.34
CA THR A 152 7.19 16.53 1.54
C THR A 152 8.18 17.61 1.97
N ILE A 153 8.32 17.85 3.28
CA ILE A 153 9.28 18.80 3.87
C ILE A 153 10.71 18.45 3.47
N LEU A 154 11.05 17.18 3.54
CA LEU A 154 12.39 16.72 3.18
C LEU A 154 12.62 16.86 1.69
N LEU A 155 11.66 16.46 0.85
CA LEU A 155 11.72 16.65 -0.61
C LEU A 155 11.84 18.13 -1.02
N ALA A 156 11.26 19.03 -0.24
CA ALA A 156 11.34 20.49 -0.41
C ALA A 156 12.53 21.16 0.31
N ASP A 157 13.41 20.40 0.97
CA ASP A 157 14.54 20.89 1.78
C ASP A 157 14.14 22.03 2.73
N LEU A 158 13.05 21.85 3.47
CA LEU A 158 12.51 22.82 4.43
C LEU A 158 13.03 22.54 5.85
N ARG A 159 14.33 22.74 6.06
CA ARG A 159 15.04 22.35 7.30
C ARG A 159 14.38 22.91 8.57
N ALA A 160 13.94 24.16 8.52
CA ALA A 160 13.30 24.82 9.66
C ALA A 160 11.94 24.21 10.06
N ALA A 161 11.30 23.43 9.17
CA ALA A 161 10.03 22.76 9.45
C ALA A 161 10.19 21.35 10.04
N VAL A 162 11.42 20.79 10.04
CA VAL A 162 11.68 19.41 10.48
C VAL A 162 11.45 19.26 11.99
N ASP A 163 12.11 20.07 12.82
CA ASP A 163 12.02 19.94 14.28
C ASP A 163 10.60 20.16 14.82
N PRO A 164 9.85 21.20 14.38
CA PRO A 164 8.46 21.38 14.80
C PRO A 164 7.56 20.20 14.40
N LEU A 165 7.74 19.65 13.19
CA LEU A 165 6.97 18.51 12.75
C LEU A 165 7.34 17.24 13.53
N MET A 166 8.61 17.05 13.85
CA MET A 166 9.07 15.94 14.68
C MET A 166 8.44 15.97 16.07
N ALA A 167 8.41 17.13 16.72
CA ALA A 167 7.72 17.29 18.00
C ALA A 167 6.24 16.91 17.89
N ARG A 168 5.57 17.33 16.81
CA ARG A 168 4.16 17.00 16.56
C ARG A 168 3.93 15.51 16.31
N ILE A 169 4.82 14.86 15.55
CA ILE A 169 4.80 13.41 15.32
C ILE A 169 4.92 12.64 16.64
N GLN A 170 5.81 13.07 17.54
CA GLN A 170 5.99 12.42 18.85
C GLN A 170 4.75 12.60 19.74
N GLU A 171 4.17 13.79 19.76
CA GLU A 171 2.95 14.09 20.51
C GLU A 171 1.75 13.24 20.03
N VAL A 172 1.42 13.29 18.74
CA VAL A 172 0.30 12.53 18.15
C VAL A 172 0.60 11.04 18.17
N GLY A 173 1.83 10.67 17.87
CA GLY A 173 2.30 9.29 17.86
C GLY A 173 2.09 8.61 19.19
N THR A 174 2.35 9.27 20.32
CA THR A 174 2.17 8.69 21.67
C THR A 174 0.72 8.34 21.98
N LEU A 175 -0.24 9.12 21.44
CA LEU A 175 -1.67 9.01 21.73
C LEU A 175 -2.46 8.18 20.71
N THR A 176 -1.79 7.57 19.72
CA THR A 176 -2.45 6.81 18.65
C THR A 176 -2.51 5.31 18.99
N PRO A 177 -3.69 4.75 19.38
CA PRO A 177 -3.86 3.31 19.60
C PRO A 177 -4.30 2.55 18.33
N ASP A 178 -4.76 3.26 17.30
CA ASP A 178 -5.37 2.65 16.11
C ASP A 178 -4.32 1.96 15.24
N LEU A 179 -4.49 0.65 15.03
CA LEU A 179 -3.59 -0.17 14.21
C LEU A 179 -3.47 0.37 12.79
N GLY A 180 -4.58 0.78 12.17
CA GLY A 180 -4.56 1.25 10.78
C GLY A 180 -3.73 2.51 10.61
N LEU A 181 -3.83 3.47 11.54
CA LEU A 181 -3.01 4.66 11.57
C LEU A 181 -1.52 4.36 11.82
N LEU A 182 -1.22 3.41 12.72
CA LEU A 182 0.17 2.97 12.95
C LEU A 182 0.78 2.37 11.67
N LEU A 183 0.07 1.44 11.03
CA LEU A 183 0.53 0.79 9.80
C LEU A 183 0.64 1.77 8.63
N ALA A 184 -0.31 2.68 8.48
CA ALA A 184 -0.31 3.67 7.41
C ALA A 184 0.82 4.71 7.55
N ALA A 185 1.34 4.93 8.76
CA ALA A 185 2.43 5.87 9.01
C ALA A 185 3.82 5.31 8.66
N LEU A 186 4.01 3.99 8.76
CA LEU A 186 5.31 3.33 8.62
C LEU A 186 5.98 3.55 7.25
N PRO A 187 5.29 3.36 6.09
CA PRO A 187 5.94 3.49 4.78
C PRO A 187 6.64 4.83 4.59
N SER A 188 5.95 5.93 4.93
CA SER A 188 6.51 7.27 4.78
C SER A 188 7.73 7.50 5.67
N LEU A 189 7.68 7.06 6.92
CA LEU A 189 8.82 7.21 7.84
C LEU A 189 10.03 6.39 7.40
N VAL A 190 9.82 5.16 6.95
CA VAL A 190 10.90 4.28 6.48
C VAL A 190 11.55 4.85 5.23
N ASN A 191 10.75 5.37 4.29
CA ASN A 191 11.27 6.06 3.11
C ASN A 191 12.15 7.24 3.54
N VAL A 192 11.70 8.05 4.49
CA VAL A 192 12.49 9.15 5.01
C VAL A 192 13.81 8.66 5.62
N LEU A 193 13.81 7.64 6.48
CA LEU A 193 15.04 7.12 7.07
C LEU A 193 16.04 6.64 6.02
N ARG A 194 15.54 5.95 4.99
CA ARG A 194 16.38 5.39 3.93
C ARG A 194 16.99 6.45 3.02
N TYR A 195 16.28 7.56 2.80
CA TYR A 195 16.67 8.57 1.80
C TYR A 195 17.07 9.93 2.40
N GLY A 196 16.87 10.14 3.70
CA GLY A 196 17.19 11.38 4.43
C GLY A 196 18.69 11.67 4.53
N SER A 197 19.55 10.65 4.37
CA SER A 197 21.00 10.81 4.31
C SER A 197 21.47 11.63 3.10
N ALA A 198 20.75 11.59 1.98
CA ALA A 198 21.06 12.40 0.80
C ALA A 198 20.83 13.91 1.04
N ARG A 199 20.10 14.28 2.09
CA ARG A 199 19.71 15.66 2.42
C ARG A 199 20.34 16.19 3.71
N ASN A 200 21.28 15.44 4.31
CA ASN A 200 22.04 15.86 5.49
C ASN A 200 21.13 16.28 6.67
N VAL A 201 20.14 15.43 6.98
CA VAL A 201 19.24 15.57 8.14
C VAL A 201 19.64 14.57 9.21
N ASP A 202 19.67 15.00 10.47
CA ASP A 202 19.87 14.10 11.61
C ASP A 202 18.66 13.17 11.74
N THR A 203 18.84 11.92 11.32
CA THR A 203 17.78 10.90 11.27
C THR A 203 17.69 10.09 12.56
N GLN A 204 18.53 10.35 13.56
CA GLN A 204 18.57 9.57 14.79
C GLN A 204 17.25 9.68 15.58
N ALA A 205 16.71 10.89 15.72
CA ALA A 205 15.42 11.13 16.38
C ALA A 205 14.23 10.50 15.64
N LEU A 206 14.34 10.33 14.32
CA LEU A 206 13.32 9.64 13.53
C LEU A 206 13.42 8.12 13.68
N GLY A 207 14.63 7.59 13.82
CA GLY A 207 14.88 6.17 14.06
C GLY A 207 14.14 5.69 15.31
N SER A 208 14.29 6.41 16.43
CA SER A 208 13.61 6.05 17.68
C SER A 208 12.08 6.09 17.59
N VAL A 209 11.53 7.02 16.80
CA VAL A 209 10.08 7.08 16.53
C VAL A 209 9.63 5.85 15.72
N VAL A 210 10.40 5.45 14.72
CA VAL A 210 10.10 4.25 13.93
C VAL A 210 10.19 3.00 14.78
N ASP A 211 11.23 2.85 15.60
CA ASP A 211 11.39 1.72 16.53
C ASP A 211 10.15 1.58 17.43
N GLY A 212 9.72 2.69 18.05
CA GLY A 212 8.55 2.72 18.92
C GLY A 212 7.23 2.48 18.18
N LEU A 213 7.12 2.88 16.91
CA LEU A 213 5.93 2.62 16.10
C LEU A 213 5.85 1.18 15.62
N VAL A 214 6.96 0.59 15.17
CA VAL A 214 7.02 -0.81 14.77
C VAL A 214 6.67 -1.70 15.96
N ALA A 215 7.28 -1.47 17.12
CA ALA A 215 6.98 -2.24 18.33
C ALA A 215 5.48 -2.21 18.69
N ARG A 216 4.86 -1.02 18.66
CA ARG A 216 3.42 -0.87 18.95
C ARG A 216 2.54 -1.48 17.88
N ALA A 217 2.90 -1.35 16.60
CA ALA A 217 2.19 -2.01 15.51
C ALA A 217 2.21 -3.53 15.68
N CYS A 218 3.36 -4.13 16.02
CA CYS A 218 3.47 -5.57 16.29
C CYS A 218 2.61 -6.01 17.48
N ILE A 219 2.56 -5.21 18.56
CA ILE A 219 1.70 -5.50 19.72
C ILE A 219 0.22 -5.39 19.36
N ALA A 220 -0.15 -4.35 18.60
CA ALA A 220 -1.55 -4.08 18.24
C ALA A 220 -2.09 -5.04 17.17
N LEU A 221 -1.24 -5.52 16.26
CA LEU A 221 -1.64 -6.29 15.09
C LEU A 221 -2.56 -7.47 15.44
N PRO A 222 -2.19 -8.44 16.31
CA PRO A 222 -3.02 -9.64 16.56
C PRO A 222 -4.40 -9.34 17.17
N TYR A 223 -4.56 -8.16 17.79
CA TYR A 223 -5.82 -7.71 18.37
C TYR A 223 -6.62 -6.88 17.38
N GLY A 224 -5.96 -6.02 16.60
CA GLY A 224 -6.60 -5.16 15.60
C GLY A 224 -7.10 -5.89 14.37
N LEU A 225 -6.76 -7.17 14.17
CA LEU A 225 -7.37 -8.02 13.13
C LEU A 225 -8.74 -8.58 13.54
N ARG A 226 -9.18 -8.42 14.80
CA ARG A 226 -10.40 -9.07 15.34
C ARG A 226 -11.61 -8.16 15.25
N GLY A 227 -12.78 -8.72 14.96
CA GLY A 227 -14.06 -7.99 14.97
C GLY A 227 -14.13 -6.82 13.98
N VAL A 228 -13.35 -6.88 12.91
CA VAL A 228 -13.30 -5.86 11.85
C VAL A 228 -14.43 -6.14 10.85
N ALA A 229 -15.08 -5.09 10.33
CA ALA A 229 -16.04 -5.23 9.23
C ALA A 229 -15.34 -5.44 7.89
N ASP A 230 -16.02 -6.04 6.90
CA ASP A 230 -15.40 -6.43 5.61
C ASP A 230 -14.76 -5.26 4.85
N ASP A 231 -15.39 -4.08 4.87
CA ASP A 231 -14.91 -2.86 4.22
C ASP A 231 -13.67 -2.28 4.92
N ALA A 232 -13.68 -2.25 6.25
CA ALA A 232 -12.53 -1.87 7.07
C ALA A 232 -11.36 -2.87 6.92
N ALA A 233 -11.66 -4.16 6.78
CA ALA A 233 -10.65 -5.18 6.53
C ALA A 233 -9.97 -4.99 5.17
N ALA A 234 -10.71 -4.58 4.13
CA ALA A 234 -10.13 -4.28 2.83
C ALA A 234 -9.16 -3.07 2.89
N ALA A 235 -9.47 -2.04 3.67
CA ALA A 235 -8.57 -0.90 3.88
C ALA A 235 -7.31 -1.32 4.68
N LEU A 236 -7.50 -2.06 5.77
CA LEU A 236 -6.42 -2.53 6.64
C LEU A 236 -5.47 -3.49 5.91
N LEU A 237 -6.00 -4.30 4.98
CA LEU A 237 -5.22 -5.18 4.11
C LEU A 237 -4.14 -4.42 3.34
N GLY A 238 -4.49 -3.29 2.72
CA GLY A 238 -3.53 -2.44 2.00
C GLY A 238 -2.46 -1.85 2.93
N GLN A 239 -2.84 -1.49 4.15
CA GLN A 239 -1.94 -0.97 5.17
C GLN A 239 -0.95 -2.04 5.67
N ILE A 240 -1.40 -3.27 5.90
CA ILE A 240 -0.53 -4.41 6.28
C ILE A 240 0.50 -4.68 5.17
N ILE A 241 0.07 -4.66 3.90
CA ILE A 241 0.97 -4.90 2.77
C ILE A 241 2.05 -3.82 2.69
N ALA A 242 1.67 -2.55 2.81
CA ALA A 242 2.61 -1.44 2.78
C ALA A 242 3.55 -1.46 4.00
N ALA A 243 3.03 -1.78 5.18
CA ALA A 243 3.81 -1.89 6.41
C ALA A 243 4.81 -3.05 6.37
N ASP A 244 4.43 -4.22 5.84
CA ASP A 244 5.35 -5.35 5.66
C ASP A 244 6.55 -4.96 4.79
N GLN A 245 6.27 -4.30 3.66
CA GLN A 245 7.33 -3.79 2.79
C GLN A 245 8.23 -2.80 3.53
N ALA A 246 7.63 -1.87 4.30
CA ALA A 246 8.37 -0.88 5.08
C ALA A 246 9.26 -1.53 6.16
N VAL A 247 8.74 -2.48 6.95
CA VAL A 247 9.52 -3.19 7.98
C VAL A 247 10.69 -3.95 7.35
N ARG A 248 10.48 -4.61 6.22
CA ARG A 248 11.55 -5.31 5.50
C ARG A 248 12.61 -4.36 4.96
N LEU A 249 12.22 -3.17 4.52
CA LEU A 249 13.15 -2.15 4.01
C LEU A 249 14.07 -1.60 5.10
N LEU A 250 13.70 -1.68 6.38
CA LEU A 250 14.56 -1.27 7.51
C LEU A 250 15.77 -2.19 7.71
N GLN A 251 15.74 -3.43 7.21
CA GLN A 251 16.82 -4.42 7.38
C GLN A 251 17.24 -4.61 8.86
N ASN A 252 16.30 -4.46 9.79
CA ASN A 252 16.51 -4.67 11.22
C ASN A 252 15.91 -6.03 11.63
N GLU A 253 16.76 -6.96 12.05
CA GLU A 253 16.36 -8.34 12.39
C GLU A 253 15.38 -8.39 13.58
N THR A 254 15.56 -7.53 14.59
CA THR A 254 14.67 -7.46 15.76
C THR A 254 13.26 -7.04 15.35
N HIS A 255 13.15 -6.03 14.49
CA HIS A 255 11.86 -5.59 13.94
C HIS A 255 11.22 -6.67 13.08
N ALA A 256 12.01 -7.29 12.20
CA ALA A 256 11.51 -8.36 11.35
C ALA A 256 10.99 -9.55 12.19
N ALA A 257 11.73 -9.96 13.23
CA ALA A 257 11.30 -11.04 14.13
C ALA A 257 9.96 -10.72 14.80
N ALA A 258 9.85 -9.57 15.46
CA ALA A 258 8.63 -9.13 16.13
C ALA A 258 7.44 -9.00 15.16
N TRP A 259 7.68 -8.50 13.95
CA TRP A 259 6.66 -8.36 12.92
C TRP A 259 6.13 -9.71 12.44
N PHE A 260 7.01 -10.66 12.17
CA PHE A 260 6.60 -12.00 11.74
C PHE A 260 5.91 -12.79 12.86
N GLU A 261 6.31 -12.62 14.12
CA GLU A 261 5.58 -13.19 15.26
C GLU A 261 4.16 -12.62 15.37
N ALA A 262 3.99 -11.31 15.20
CA ALA A 262 2.69 -10.67 15.20
C ALA A 262 1.80 -11.15 14.04
N LEU A 263 2.37 -11.27 12.83
CA LEU A 263 1.67 -11.84 11.67
C LEU A 263 1.28 -13.30 11.92
N GLU A 264 2.13 -14.10 12.56
CA GLU A 264 1.83 -15.50 12.88
C GLU A 264 0.68 -15.63 13.87
N ALA A 265 0.67 -14.80 14.92
CA ALA A 265 -0.44 -14.73 15.87
C ALA A 265 -1.75 -14.31 15.17
N GLY A 266 -1.68 -13.37 14.22
CA GLY A 266 -2.81 -12.94 13.41
C GLY A 266 -3.32 -14.02 12.44
N ALA A 267 -2.41 -14.75 11.77
CA ALA A 267 -2.74 -15.76 10.76
C ALA A 267 -3.37 -17.03 11.36
N THR A 268 -2.97 -17.38 12.59
CA THR A 268 -3.37 -18.62 13.27
C THR A 268 -4.58 -18.44 14.20
N SER A 269 -4.92 -17.22 14.59
CA SER A 269 -6.11 -16.96 15.42
C SER A 269 -7.42 -17.14 14.64
N ASP A 270 -8.38 -17.84 15.24
CA ASP A 270 -9.75 -17.97 14.71
C ASP A 270 -10.62 -16.73 14.93
N LEU A 271 -10.15 -15.77 15.74
CA LEU A 271 -10.83 -14.50 15.99
C LEU A 271 -10.44 -13.42 14.95
N SER A 272 -9.39 -13.66 14.17
CA SER A 272 -8.94 -12.74 13.14
C SER A 272 -9.92 -12.72 11.97
N HIS A 273 -10.10 -11.56 11.36
CA HIS A 273 -10.84 -11.42 10.12
C HIS A 273 -10.23 -12.33 9.03
N PRO A 274 -11.02 -13.17 8.34
CA PRO A 274 -10.50 -14.21 7.46
C PRO A 274 -9.60 -13.67 6.35
N LEU A 275 -10.00 -12.57 5.70
CA LEU A 275 -9.20 -11.86 4.69
C LEU A 275 -7.80 -11.49 5.18
N LEU A 276 -7.71 -10.93 6.39
CA LEU A 276 -6.45 -10.47 6.96
C LEU A 276 -5.59 -11.63 7.42
N ALA A 277 -6.18 -12.66 8.03
CA ALA A 277 -5.50 -13.88 8.41
C ALA A 277 -4.90 -14.61 7.20
N GLY A 278 -5.64 -14.69 6.10
CA GLY A 278 -5.16 -15.23 4.82
C GLY A 278 -3.96 -14.45 4.30
N ARG A 279 -4.02 -13.11 4.33
CA ARG A 279 -2.89 -12.28 3.93
C ARG A 279 -1.66 -12.46 4.83
N CYS A 280 -1.83 -12.53 6.14
CA CYS A 280 -0.72 -12.76 7.07
C CYS A 280 -0.04 -14.10 6.77
N GLY A 281 -0.81 -15.17 6.56
CA GLY A 281 -0.30 -16.48 6.16
C GLY A 281 0.43 -16.44 4.81
N ARG A 282 -0.06 -15.65 3.86
CA ARG A 282 0.61 -15.44 2.57
C ARG A 282 1.97 -14.78 2.74
N ILE A 283 2.06 -13.71 3.52
CA ILE A 283 3.33 -13.02 3.79
C ILE A 283 4.33 -13.97 4.44
N LEU A 284 3.91 -14.74 5.46
CA LEU A 284 4.77 -15.71 6.14
C LEU A 284 5.29 -16.79 5.18
N THR A 285 4.47 -17.23 4.22
CA THR A 285 4.86 -18.21 3.19
C THR A 285 5.86 -17.61 2.21
N GLU A 286 5.63 -16.39 1.71
CA GLU A 286 6.54 -15.71 0.77
C GLU A 286 7.91 -15.41 1.39
N GLN A 287 7.95 -15.10 2.68
CA GLN A 287 9.19 -14.84 3.42
C GLN A 287 9.86 -16.11 3.94
N GLY A 288 9.35 -17.30 3.59
CA GLY A 288 9.92 -18.59 4.00
C GLY A 288 9.80 -18.89 5.51
N ARG A 289 8.96 -18.15 6.24
CA ARG A 289 8.66 -18.39 7.66
C ARG A 289 7.72 -19.58 7.83
N TRP A 290 6.82 -19.77 6.86
CA TRP A 290 6.08 -21.01 6.69
C TRP A 290 6.69 -21.79 5.52
N ASP A 291 7.03 -23.04 5.78
CA ASP A 291 7.34 -23.98 4.71
C ASP A 291 6.05 -24.41 3.97
N SER A 292 6.23 -25.10 2.84
CA SER A 292 5.10 -25.54 2.03
C SER A 292 4.14 -26.46 2.79
N GLU A 293 4.64 -27.25 3.74
CA GLU A 293 3.80 -28.18 4.52
C GLU A 293 2.96 -27.44 5.56
N ARG A 294 3.54 -26.46 6.28
CA ARG A 294 2.83 -25.60 7.22
C ARG A 294 1.76 -24.78 6.51
N ALA A 295 2.09 -24.18 5.36
CA ALA A 295 1.12 -23.44 4.55
C ALA A 295 -0.04 -24.34 4.09
N ALA A 296 0.26 -25.57 3.63
CA ALA A 296 -0.76 -26.54 3.23
C ALA A 296 -1.64 -26.98 4.41
N ARG A 297 -1.06 -27.21 5.60
CA ARG A 297 -1.82 -27.53 6.82
C ARG A 297 -2.77 -26.41 7.21
N GLN A 298 -2.31 -25.16 7.16
CA GLN A 298 -3.16 -24.01 7.48
C GLN A 298 -4.30 -23.83 6.46
N LEU A 299 -3.98 -23.98 5.17
CA LEU A 299 -4.99 -23.94 4.10
C LEU A 299 -6.03 -25.06 4.27
N ALA A 300 -5.60 -26.29 4.55
CA ALA A 300 -6.48 -27.44 4.78
C ALA A 300 -7.40 -27.21 5.99
N LEU A 301 -6.89 -26.64 7.09
CA LEU A 301 -7.69 -26.28 8.25
C LEU A 301 -8.80 -25.28 7.89
N ARG A 302 -8.47 -24.26 7.10
CA ARG A 302 -9.41 -23.21 6.67
C ARG A 302 -10.41 -23.69 5.61
N CYS A 303 -10.06 -24.73 4.85
CA CYS A 303 -10.95 -25.39 3.88
C CYS A 303 -11.72 -26.58 4.47
N SER A 304 -11.66 -26.80 5.79
CA SER A 304 -12.42 -27.87 6.43
C SER A 304 -13.93 -27.60 6.38
N SER A 305 -14.72 -28.68 6.37
CA SER A 305 -16.19 -28.61 6.30
C SER A 305 -16.86 -27.96 7.52
N THR A 306 -16.11 -27.74 8.60
CA THR A 306 -16.60 -27.08 9.82
C THR A 306 -16.53 -25.55 9.72
N VAL A 307 -15.83 -25.01 8.72
CA VAL A 307 -15.72 -23.57 8.49
C VAL A 307 -16.82 -23.14 7.50
N PRO A 308 -17.58 -22.07 7.77
CA PRO A 308 -18.57 -21.56 6.82
C PRO A 308 -17.93 -21.22 5.46
N PRO A 309 -18.52 -21.61 4.32
CA PRO A 309 -17.90 -21.44 3.00
C PRO A 309 -17.50 -19.99 2.67
N LEU A 310 -18.31 -19.01 3.07
CA LEU A 310 -18.01 -17.60 2.89
C LEU A 310 -16.76 -17.14 3.66
N VAL A 311 -16.56 -17.66 4.88
CA VAL A 311 -15.37 -17.41 5.71
C VAL A 311 -14.13 -17.96 5.03
N THR A 312 -14.19 -19.18 4.50
CA THR A 312 -13.10 -19.79 3.72
C THR A 312 -12.81 -18.97 2.46
N ALA A 313 -13.83 -18.51 1.75
CA ALA A 313 -13.67 -17.72 0.54
C ALA A 313 -12.94 -16.38 0.81
N HIS A 314 -13.31 -15.65 1.87
CA HIS A 314 -12.59 -14.46 2.30
C HIS A 314 -11.14 -14.76 2.69
N TRP A 315 -10.89 -15.87 3.39
CA TRP A 315 -9.53 -16.30 3.72
C TRP A 315 -8.69 -16.57 2.46
N LEU A 316 -9.27 -17.30 1.49
CA LEU A 316 -8.63 -17.58 0.19
C LEU A 316 -8.36 -16.31 -0.60
N GLU A 317 -9.27 -15.33 -0.58
CA GLU A 317 -9.06 -14.02 -1.20
C GLU A 317 -7.79 -13.36 -0.66
N GLY A 318 -7.63 -13.33 0.68
CA GLY A 318 -6.45 -12.73 1.31
C GLY A 318 -5.16 -13.49 1.03
N PHE A 319 -5.24 -14.83 1.04
CA PHE A 319 -4.09 -15.70 0.82
C PHE A 319 -3.60 -15.68 -0.64
N LEU A 320 -4.51 -15.58 -1.60
CA LEU A 320 -4.21 -15.61 -3.03
C LEU A 320 -4.07 -14.22 -3.65
N GLN A 321 -4.27 -13.15 -2.86
CA GLN A 321 -4.28 -11.79 -3.37
C GLN A 321 -3.02 -11.44 -4.16
N GLY A 322 -3.21 -10.96 -5.39
CA GLY A 322 -2.15 -10.37 -6.22
C GLY A 322 -1.27 -11.35 -7.00
N SER A 323 -1.35 -12.65 -6.75
CA SER A 323 -0.67 -13.67 -7.58
C SER A 323 -1.22 -15.07 -7.39
N GLY A 324 -1.65 -15.68 -8.50
CA GLY A 324 -2.06 -17.09 -8.57
C GLY A 324 -0.87 -18.06 -8.69
N ALA A 325 0.36 -17.56 -8.80
CA ALA A 325 1.55 -18.39 -9.03
C ALA A 325 1.74 -19.48 -7.97
N LEU A 326 1.41 -19.21 -6.70
CA LEU A 326 1.56 -20.20 -5.63
C LEU A 326 0.68 -21.44 -5.85
N LEU A 327 -0.54 -21.26 -6.38
CA LEU A 327 -1.40 -22.39 -6.77
C LEU A 327 -0.93 -23.06 -8.06
N ALA A 328 -0.36 -22.30 -8.99
CA ALA A 328 0.14 -22.84 -10.25
C ALA A 328 1.34 -23.80 -10.03
N HIS A 329 2.19 -23.51 -9.03
CA HIS A 329 3.44 -24.23 -8.79
C HIS A 329 3.40 -25.20 -7.59
N SER A 330 2.33 -25.20 -6.78
CA SER A 330 2.21 -26.08 -5.60
C SER A 330 1.03 -27.04 -5.74
N ASP A 331 1.34 -28.30 -6.01
CA ASP A 331 0.33 -29.37 -6.11
C ASP A 331 -0.47 -29.57 -4.82
N PRO A 332 0.14 -29.57 -3.61
CA PRO A 332 -0.61 -29.67 -2.37
C PRO A 332 -1.64 -28.56 -2.21
N LEU A 333 -1.26 -27.31 -2.48
CA LEU A 333 -2.13 -26.15 -2.30
C LEU A 333 -3.24 -26.12 -3.35
N TRP A 334 -2.92 -26.47 -4.60
CA TRP A 334 -3.89 -26.65 -5.67
C TRP A 334 -4.95 -27.70 -5.32
N ASN A 335 -4.52 -28.89 -4.88
CA ASN A 335 -5.44 -30.00 -4.60
C ASN A 335 -6.40 -29.68 -3.46
N ILE A 336 -5.95 -28.95 -2.42
CA ILE A 336 -6.82 -28.52 -1.33
C ILE A 336 -7.88 -27.52 -1.82
N VAL A 337 -7.49 -26.48 -2.55
CA VAL A 337 -8.43 -25.48 -3.07
C VAL A 337 -9.41 -26.12 -4.06
N ASN A 338 -8.91 -26.93 -4.99
CA ASN A 338 -9.73 -27.62 -5.99
C ASN A 338 -10.71 -28.59 -5.33
N GLY A 339 -10.25 -29.40 -4.39
CA GLY A 339 -11.10 -30.33 -3.63
C GLY A 339 -12.19 -29.61 -2.84
N TRP A 340 -11.85 -28.49 -2.19
CA TRP A 340 -12.83 -27.66 -1.48
C TRP A 340 -13.88 -27.07 -2.42
N LEU A 341 -13.47 -26.53 -3.58
CA LEU A 341 -14.39 -25.99 -4.57
C LEU A 341 -15.35 -27.06 -5.12
N LEU A 342 -14.85 -28.25 -5.44
CA LEU A 342 -15.65 -29.36 -5.95
C LEU A 342 -16.61 -29.95 -4.91
N ALA A 343 -16.33 -29.77 -3.62
CA ALA A 343 -17.17 -30.24 -2.53
C ALA A 343 -18.31 -29.26 -2.18
N GLN A 344 -18.34 -28.05 -2.76
CA GLN A 344 -19.39 -27.08 -2.46
C GLN A 344 -20.72 -27.46 -3.14
N PRO A 345 -21.86 -27.34 -2.44
CA PRO A 345 -23.18 -27.40 -3.06
C PRO A 345 -23.36 -26.35 -4.15
N ASP A 346 -24.18 -26.63 -5.18
CA ASP A 346 -24.35 -25.76 -6.35
C ASP A 346 -24.83 -24.34 -6.00
N ASP A 347 -25.73 -24.21 -5.03
CA ASP A 347 -26.26 -22.94 -4.52
C ASP A 347 -25.18 -22.13 -3.80
N VAL A 348 -24.47 -22.76 -2.87
CA VAL A 348 -23.34 -22.17 -2.15
C VAL A 348 -22.24 -21.74 -3.13
N PHE A 349 -21.88 -22.59 -4.09
CA PHE A 349 -20.87 -22.26 -5.10
C PHE A 349 -21.29 -21.01 -5.90
N THR A 350 -22.56 -20.91 -6.28
CA THR A 350 -23.10 -19.75 -7.00
C THR A 350 -22.99 -18.46 -6.18
N GLU A 351 -23.22 -18.51 -4.87
CA GLU A 351 -23.05 -17.38 -3.96
C GLU A 351 -21.57 -16.94 -3.83
N LEU A 352 -20.62 -17.88 -3.91
CA LEU A 352 -19.19 -17.60 -3.78
C LEU A 352 -18.55 -17.06 -5.08
N LEU A 353 -19.16 -17.29 -6.24
CA LEU A 353 -18.62 -16.91 -7.56
C LEU A 353 -18.16 -15.45 -7.67
N PRO A 354 -18.91 -14.43 -7.18
CA PRO A 354 -18.47 -13.03 -7.29
C PRO A 354 -17.12 -12.78 -6.60
N LEU A 355 -16.93 -13.37 -5.42
CA LEU A 355 -15.71 -13.22 -4.63
C LEU A 355 -14.55 -13.97 -5.28
N LEU A 356 -14.76 -15.23 -5.69
CA LEU A 356 -13.74 -16.03 -6.38
C LEU A 356 -13.30 -15.35 -7.69
N ARG A 357 -14.27 -14.82 -8.46
CA ARG A 357 -14.00 -14.09 -9.70
C ARG A 357 -13.20 -12.81 -9.44
N ARG A 358 -13.50 -12.07 -8.37
CA ARG A 358 -12.74 -10.88 -7.95
C ARG A 358 -11.28 -11.24 -7.69
N THR A 359 -11.03 -12.30 -6.92
CA THR A 359 -9.68 -12.77 -6.61
C THR A 359 -8.92 -13.16 -7.88
N VAL A 360 -9.50 -14.03 -8.73
CA VAL A 360 -8.85 -14.50 -9.97
C VAL A 360 -8.63 -13.38 -10.99
N ALA A 361 -9.50 -12.37 -11.02
CA ALA A 361 -9.34 -11.20 -11.90
C ALA A 361 -8.07 -10.39 -11.59
N THR A 362 -7.57 -10.43 -10.34
CA THR A 362 -6.31 -9.76 -9.96
C THR A 362 -5.06 -10.44 -10.52
N PHE A 363 -5.16 -11.70 -10.94
CA PHE A 363 -4.01 -12.45 -11.46
C PHE A 363 -3.62 -11.98 -12.86
N SER A 364 -2.36 -12.19 -13.22
CA SER A 364 -1.89 -11.92 -14.57
C SER A 364 -2.50 -12.90 -15.59
N PRO A 365 -2.59 -12.52 -16.89
CA PRO A 365 -3.05 -13.41 -17.94
C PRO A 365 -2.38 -14.80 -17.99
N PRO A 366 -1.03 -14.94 -17.86
CA PRO A 366 -0.40 -16.26 -17.86
C PRO A 366 -0.77 -17.10 -16.64
N GLU A 367 -0.88 -16.50 -15.44
CA GLU A 367 -1.30 -17.23 -14.23
C GLU A 367 -2.72 -17.77 -14.39
N ARG A 368 -3.66 -16.97 -14.92
CA ARG A 368 -5.03 -17.46 -15.18
C ARG A 368 -5.07 -18.62 -16.17
N ARG A 369 -4.23 -18.58 -17.21
CA ARG A 369 -4.11 -19.68 -18.17
C ARG A 369 -3.60 -20.95 -17.49
N ALA A 370 -2.52 -20.86 -16.73
CA ALA A 370 -1.94 -22.00 -16.02
C ALA A 370 -2.94 -22.64 -15.03
N LEU A 371 -3.68 -21.83 -14.27
CA LEU A 371 -4.72 -22.34 -13.37
C LEU A 371 -5.89 -22.96 -14.14
N GLY A 372 -6.30 -22.37 -15.28
CA GLY A 372 -7.34 -22.93 -16.14
C GLY A 372 -6.92 -24.26 -16.78
N GLU A 373 -5.67 -24.39 -17.21
CA GLU A 373 -5.10 -25.63 -17.71
C GLU A 373 -5.07 -26.69 -16.60
N ARG A 374 -4.62 -26.35 -15.38
CA ARG A 374 -4.67 -27.27 -14.23
C ARG A 374 -6.11 -27.71 -13.91
N ALA A 375 -7.09 -26.81 -13.96
CA ALA A 375 -8.50 -27.16 -13.75
C ALA A 375 -9.05 -28.10 -14.83
N ALA A 376 -8.66 -27.90 -16.10
CA ALA A 376 -9.08 -28.75 -17.20
C ALA A 376 -8.51 -30.18 -17.14
N HIS A 377 -7.30 -30.35 -16.56
CA HIS A 377 -6.63 -31.64 -16.42
C HIS A 377 -6.85 -32.30 -15.06
N ALA A 378 -7.28 -31.54 -14.05
CA ALA A 378 -7.73 -32.05 -12.77
C ALA A 378 -9.08 -32.74 -12.99
N GLY A 379 -9.06 -34.00 -13.42
CA GLY A 379 -10.25 -34.84 -13.43
C GLY A 379 -10.96 -34.75 -12.09
N GLY A 380 -12.30 -34.66 -12.12
CA GLY A 380 -13.16 -34.50 -10.95
C GLY A 380 -13.17 -35.69 -10.01
N ALA A 381 -12.01 -36.11 -9.52
CA ALA A 381 -11.92 -36.88 -8.31
C ALA A 381 -12.07 -35.87 -7.17
N ALA A 382 -13.23 -35.91 -6.51
CA ALA A 382 -13.31 -35.41 -5.15
C ALA A 382 -12.08 -35.98 -4.42
N VAL A 383 -11.24 -35.10 -3.89
CA VAL A 383 -10.21 -35.54 -2.95
C VAL A 383 -11.02 -36.21 -1.84
N ASP A 384 -10.93 -37.53 -1.72
CA ASP A 384 -11.42 -38.23 -0.54
C ASP A 384 -10.85 -37.44 0.62
N ALA A 385 -11.72 -36.70 1.32
CA ALA A 385 -11.35 -35.87 2.45
C ALA A 385 -10.44 -36.73 3.29
N VAL A 386 -9.15 -36.35 3.41
CA VAL A 386 -8.07 -37.14 4.03
C VAL A 386 -8.73 -37.95 5.13
N ALA A 387 -8.96 -39.25 4.86
CA ALA A 387 -9.83 -40.06 5.69
C ALA A 387 -9.33 -39.84 7.10
N GLY A 388 -10.12 -39.12 7.91
CA GLY A 388 -9.63 -38.51 9.14
C GLY A 388 -8.87 -39.59 9.87
N THR A 389 -7.56 -39.36 10.08
CA THR A 389 -6.59 -40.39 10.53
C THR A 389 -7.32 -41.39 11.40
N ALA A 390 -7.51 -42.62 10.89
CA ALA A 390 -8.44 -43.60 11.47
C ALA A 390 -8.32 -43.52 12.99
N VAL A 391 -9.36 -42.96 13.63
CA VAL A 391 -9.30 -42.64 15.04
C VAL A 391 -9.08 -43.96 15.76
N ASP A 392 -7.94 -44.08 16.44
CA ASP A 392 -7.61 -45.23 17.27
C ASP A 392 -8.68 -45.29 18.37
N MET A 393 -9.71 -46.09 18.15
CA MET A 393 -10.90 -46.16 19.01
C MET A 393 -10.51 -46.60 20.43
N ASP A 394 -9.46 -47.40 20.57
CA ASP A 394 -8.94 -47.81 21.88
C ASP A 394 -8.24 -46.66 22.59
N ARG A 395 -7.55 -45.78 21.86
CA ARG A 395 -6.95 -44.56 22.42
C ARG A 395 -8.00 -43.49 22.73
N ALA A 396 -9.02 -43.33 21.88
CA ALA A 396 -10.15 -42.42 22.09
C ALA A 396 -10.98 -42.84 23.31
N ARG A 397 -11.22 -44.15 23.49
CA ARG A 397 -11.91 -44.70 24.67
C ARG A 397 -11.22 -44.39 25.99
N ARG A 398 -9.89 -44.22 26.02
CA ARG A 398 -9.14 -43.87 27.25
C ARG A 398 -9.44 -42.46 27.77
N VAL A 399 -9.96 -41.57 26.93
CA VAL A 399 -10.30 -40.18 27.30
C VAL A 399 -11.74 -40.05 27.81
N LEU A 400 -12.63 -41.00 27.44
CA LEU A 400 -14.04 -41.01 27.84
C LEU A 400 -14.27 -40.96 29.37
N PRO A 401 -13.52 -41.68 30.23
CA PRO A 401 -13.71 -41.58 31.68
C PRO A 401 -13.45 -40.17 32.23
N ILE A 402 -12.49 -39.44 31.65
CA ILE A 402 -12.15 -38.07 32.05
C ILE A 402 -13.25 -37.11 31.61
N LEU A 403 -13.77 -37.26 30.39
CA LEU A 403 -14.90 -36.48 29.89
C LEU A 403 -16.17 -36.75 30.69
N HIS A 404 -16.45 -38.00 31.04
CA HIS A 404 -17.56 -38.37 31.93
C HIS A 404 -17.42 -37.73 33.32
N THR A 405 -16.20 -37.59 33.83
CA THR A 405 -15.94 -36.89 35.10
C THR A 405 -16.14 -35.37 34.97
N LEU A 406 -15.71 -34.77 33.87
CA LEU A 406 -15.83 -33.32 33.62
C LEU A 406 -17.28 -32.89 33.31
N PHE A 407 -18.03 -33.73 32.61
CA PHE A 407 -19.40 -33.44 32.16
C PHE A 407 -20.49 -34.12 33.00
N GLY A 408 -20.12 -34.84 34.06
CA GLY A 408 -21.06 -35.44 35.01
C GLY A 408 -21.95 -36.55 34.43
N THR A 409 -21.57 -37.14 33.29
CA THR A 409 -22.33 -38.21 32.63
C THR A 409 -21.82 -39.57 33.08
N ARG A 410 -22.72 -40.51 33.40
CA ARG A 410 -22.34 -41.90 33.73
C ARG A 410 -22.12 -42.69 32.44
N PRO A 411 -21.12 -43.60 32.38
CA PRO A 411 -20.91 -44.44 31.21
C PRO A 411 -22.09 -45.42 31.04
N GLU A 412 -22.65 -45.50 29.84
CA GLU A 412 -23.58 -46.57 29.46
C GLU A 412 -22.82 -47.91 29.41
N LYS A 413 -23.39 -48.94 30.03
CA LYS A 413 -22.86 -50.31 29.93
C LYS A 413 -23.26 -50.88 28.57
N GLU A 414 -22.30 -51.05 27.66
CA GLU A 414 -22.50 -51.83 26.44
C GLU A 414 -22.90 -53.28 26.80
N HIS A 415 -24.00 -53.75 26.21
CA HIS A 415 -24.37 -55.17 26.20
C HIS A 415 -23.36 -55.91 25.34
N VAL A 416 -22.65 -56.86 25.94
CA VAL A 416 -21.84 -57.84 25.22
C VAL A 416 -22.79 -58.96 24.83
N ASP A 417 -23.25 -58.96 23.58
CA ASP A 417 -23.81 -60.17 22.98
C ASP A 417 -22.65 -61.15 22.75
N VAL A 418 -22.75 -62.29 23.42
CA VAL A 418 -21.82 -63.43 23.30
C VAL A 418 -22.35 -64.32 22.18
N GLU A 419 -21.56 -64.48 21.12
CA GLU A 419 -21.51 -65.71 20.32
C GLU A 419 -20.15 -66.36 20.46
#